data_AF-A0A534YPL0-F1
#
_entry.id   AF-A0A534YPL0-F1
#
_cell.length_a   1.000
_cell.length_b   1.000
_cell.length_c   1.000
_cell.angle_alpha   90.00
_cell.angle_beta   90.00
_cell.angle_gamma   90.00
#
_symmetry.space_group_name_H-M   'P 1'
#
loop_
_entity.id
_entity.type
_entity.pdbx_description
1 polymer ?
#
loop_
_entity_poly.entity_id
_entity_poly.type
_entity_poly.pdbx_seq_one_letter_code
_entity_poly.pdbx_strand_id
1 'polypeptide(L)'
;MTKALVPWIVFGIFVAYVAASALPLPVGPGSGFDVTAFGRLPVQANGRVQPFDSVARTSLLQIRGTVTAPIDGFKAPQARPTMIDPTVWLLEVLAKPDTADTRRVFPIKNRELLGKLQLQAASRGTNYYAFNDLVPKQSEILQQVQQIANVKASDRAPWQEELIALRDKLMLYERLKNSLAPNSRLQQDAKGTPITFDFAGELARYQADLAEALRVDAGRRSGSTERLDVAVEMRVRTFSRLFQFVSRTGVLAVVPRPDKTGSSTGWSNIGTVIVQSALGHQPPVPVAFLAGMTSAFAQGKPHAFNSRMAEYRQWLAANAPAPELRKARVEALSNLLLPLVKAAVLYAVALALLGVAWRTRSAMVSRSALLMVLLASALHATGLLFATMLVGKPSWIAVSGWAIGLAALVVGRFWRRWRPASWSRSRRRSSCFTSAGDRGRRSNRPWHRSRRSRARSHEPSCRPRYRGPLPGGCIDRRERIGCARGRPDLLQGRFAAERTDLRWRPMGVVLELRAPSVY
;
A
#
# COMPACT_ATOMS: atom_id res chain seq x y z
N MET A 1 -21.03 43.15 3.43
CA MET A 1 -21.13 41.83 4.10
C MET A 1 -20.81 41.96 5.58
N THR A 2 -21.58 41.36 6.48
CA THR A 2 -21.27 41.40 7.92
C THR A 2 -20.06 40.51 8.24
N LYS A 3 -19.20 40.96 9.16
CA LYS A 3 -18.00 40.23 9.62
C LYS A 3 -18.30 38.83 10.18
N ALA A 4 -19.56 38.56 10.53
CA ALA A 4 -20.04 37.28 11.03
C ALA A 4 -20.20 36.19 9.93
N LEU A 5 -20.40 36.56 8.66
CA LEU A 5 -20.64 35.61 7.56
C LEU A 5 -19.36 34.98 7.01
N VAL A 6 -18.23 35.68 7.07
CA VAL A 6 -16.97 35.24 6.45
C VAL A 6 -16.51 33.84 6.90
N PRO A 7 -16.55 33.45 8.19
CA PRO A 7 -16.19 32.09 8.60
C PRO A 7 -17.09 31.00 8.00
N TRP A 8 -18.38 31.29 7.82
CA TRP A 8 -19.34 30.37 7.22
C TRP A 8 -19.16 30.24 5.71
N ILE A 9 -18.77 31.31 5.03
CA ILE A 9 -18.44 31.28 3.59
C ILE A 9 -17.18 30.44 3.37
N VAL A 10 -16.11 30.66 4.15
CA VAL A 10 -14.89 29.85 4.10
C VAL A 10 -15.21 28.37 4.38
N PHE A 11 -16.02 28.10 5.42
CA PHE A 11 -16.48 26.74 5.71
C PHE A 11 -17.27 26.11 4.56
N GLY A 12 -18.23 26.84 3.98
CA GLY A 12 -19.03 26.40 2.84
C GLY A 12 -18.19 26.05 1.61
N ILE A 13 -17.15 26.85 1.30
CA ILE A 13 -16.21 26.57 0.21
C ILE A 13 -15.47 25.24 0.45
N PHE A 14 -14.96 25.00 1.65
CA PHE A 14 -14.26 23.75 1.96
C PHE A 14 -15.19 22.54 2.08
N VAL A 15 -16.44 22.72 2.53
CA VAL A 15 -17.48 21.68 2.47
C VAL A 15 -17.79 21.33 1.01
N ALA A 16 -17.95 22.33 0.13
CA ALA A 16 -18.15 22.11 -1.30
C ALA A 16 -16.96 21.38 -1.96
N TYR A 17 -15.72 21.77 -1.64
CA TYR A 17 -14.51 21.05 -2.07
C TYR A 17 -14.49 19.58 -1.63
N VAL A 18 -14.91 19.29 -0.39
CA VAL A 18 -14.99 17.91 0.13
C VAL A 18 -16.08 17.12 -0.58
N ALA A 19 -17.26 17.71 -0.78
CA ALA A 19 -18.42 17.12 -1.44
C ALA A 19 -18.22 16.90 -2.95
N ALA A 20 -17.42 17.75 -3.61
CA ALA A 20 -17.16 17.66 -5.05
C ALA A 20 -16.55 16.33 -5.51
N SER A 21 -15.85 15.58 -4.63
CA SER A 21 -15.35 14.24 -4.97
C SER A 21 -16.38 13.13 -4.80
N ALA A 22 -17.49 13.38 -4.09
CA ALA A 22 -18.58 12.42 -3.95
C ALA A 22 -19.50 12.45 -5.18
N LEU A 23 -19.47 13.56 -5.93
CA LEU A 23 -20.07 13.66 -7.25
C LEU A 23 -19.25 12.82 -8.24
N PRO A 24 -19.88 11.95 -9.05
CA PRO A 24 -19.20 11.22 -10.11
C PRO A 24 -18.88 12.19 -11.26
N LEU A 25 -17.71 12.82 -11.21
CA LEU A 25 -17.17 13.51 -12.38
C LEU A 25 -16.85 12.46 -13.46
N PRO A 26 -17.33 12.62 -14.70
CA PRO A 26 -16.99 11.68 -15.78
C PRO A 26 -15.48 11.68 -16.00
N VAL A 27 -14.89 10.49 -16.13
CA VAL A 27 -13.43 10.29 -16.16
C VAL A 27 -12.86 10.62 -17.55
N GLY A 28 -12.93 11.90 -17.92
CA GLY A 28 -12.43 12.45 -19.17
C GLY A 28 -13.31 12.12 -20.40
N PRO A 29 -13.59 13.09 -21.29
CA PRO A 29 -14.14 12.76 -22.60
C PRO A 29 -13.08 12.04 -23.44
N GLY A 30 -13.43 10.91 -24.08
CA GLY A 30 -12.56 10.29 -25.08
C GLY A 30 -12.84 8.83 -25.42
N SER A 31 -12.89 7.93 -24.43
CA SER A 31 -12.78 6.47 -24.69
C SER A 31 -14.08 5.67 -24.58
N GLY A 32 -15.09 6.18 -23.85
CA GLY A 32 -16.40 5.52 -23.67
C GLY A 32 -16.41 4.29 -22.73
N PHE A 33 -15.26 3.84 -22.23
CA PHE A 33 -15.16 2.70 -21.30
C PHE A 33 -15.52 3.12 -19.87
N ASP A 34 -16.37 2.34 -19.18
CA ASP A 34 -16.63 2.49 -17.74
C ASP A 34 -15.50 1.87 -16.90
N VAL A 35 -14.34 2.54 -16.93
CA VAL A 35 -13.16 2.17 -16.14
C VAL A 35 -13.43 2.31 -14.64
N THR A 36 -14.37 3.19 -14.23
CA THR A 36 -14.76 3.33 -12.82
C THR A 36 -15.46 2.08 -12.30
N ALA A 37 -16.34 1.47 -13.10
CA ALA A 37 -16.93 0.17 -12.76
C ALA A 37 -15.89 -0.95 -12.74
N PHE A 38 -14.94 -0.97 -13.68
CA PHE A 38 -13.83 -1.95 -13.65
C PHE A 38 -13.00 -1.82 -12.38
N GLY A 39 -12.58 -0.61 -12.01
CA GLY A 39 -11.80 -0.36 -10.81
C GLY A 39 -12.50 -0.82 -9.52
N ARG A 40 -13.84 -0.77 -9.51
CA ARG A 40 -14.69 -1.23 -8.40
C ARG A 40 -14.91 -2.75 -8.36
N LEU A 41 -14.51 -3.51 -9.39
CA LEU A 41 -14.62 -4.96 -9.36
C LEU A 41 -13.73 -5.54 -8.25
N PRO A 42 -14.21 -6.55 -7.51
CA PRO A 42 -13.43 -7.28 -6.53
C PRO A 42 -12.36 -8.17 -7.19
N VAL A 43 -11.20 -8.23 -6.57
CA VAL A 43 -10.08 -9.12 -6.90
C VAL A 43 -9.31 -9.45 -5.63
N GLN A 44 -8.91 -10.71 -5.46
CA GLN A 44 -7.97 -11.09 -4.41
C GLN A 44 -6.54 -10.89 -4.89
N ALA A 45 -5.80 -10.05 -4.16
CA ALA A 45 -4.37 -9.83 -4.31
C ALA A 45 -3.75 -9.64 -2.93
N ASN A 46 -2.46 -9.94 -2.76
CA ASN A 46 -1.75 -9.81 -1.47
C ASN A 46 -2.49 -10.51 -0.29
N GLY A 47 -3.18 -11.62 -0.57
CA GLY A 47 -3.95 -12.40 0.42
C GLY A 47 -5.34 -11.86 0.79
N ARG A 48 -5.84 -10.77 0.17
CA ARG A 48 -7.13 -10.16 0.53
C ARG A 48 -7.94 -9.73 -0.70
N VAL A 49 -9.26 -9.86 -0.63
CA VAL A 49 -10.18 -9.26 -1.63
C VAL A 49 -10.22 -7.73 -1.46
N GLN A 50 -9.96 -7.02 -2.55
CA GLN A 50 -9.93 -5.56 -2.67
C GLN A 50 -10.35 -5.13 -4.10
N PRO A 51 -10.56 -3.84 -4.37
CA PRO A 51 -10.85 -3.36 -5.72
C PRO A 51 -9.64 -3.45 -6.66
N PHE A 52 -9.85 -3.63 -7.97
CA PHE A 52 -8.79 -3.45 -8.98
C PHE A 52 -8.16 -2.04 -8.90
N ASP A 53 -8.95 -1.03 -8.55
CA ASP A 53 -8.53 0.36 -8.31
C ASP A 53 -7.44 0.49 -7.22
N SER A 54 -7.52 -0.34 -6.17
CA SER A 54 -6.50 -0.45 -5.11
C SER A 54 -5.26 -1.23 -5.57
N VAL A 55 -5.45 -2.33 -6.30
CA VAL A 55 -4.34 -3.09 -6.90
C VAL A 55 -3.51 -2.16 -7.79
N ALA A 56 -4.16 -1.44 -8.70
CA ALA A 56 -3.55 -0.49 -9.61
C ALA A 56 -2.69 0.57 -8.89
N ARG A 57 -3.26 1.28 -7.91
CA ARG A 57 -2.53 2.29 -7.11
C ARG A 57 -1.35 1.68 -6.37
N THR A 58 -1.53 0.51 -5.75
CA THR A 58 -0.49 -0.15 -4.96
C THR A 58 0.65 -0.62 -5.85
N SER A 59 0.35 -1.22 -7.00
CA SER A 59 1.36 -1.67 -7.97
C SER A 59 2.10 -0.51 -8.63
N LEU A 60 1.43 0.59 -9.01
CA LEU A 60 2.11 1.80 -9.46
C LEU A 60 2.96 2.44 -8.37
N LEU A 61 2.51 2.45 -7.11
CA LEU A 61 3.31 2.92 -5.98
C LEU A 61 4.58 2.07 -5.78
N GLN A 62 4.47 0.74 -5.88
CA GLN A 62 5.60 -0.19 -5.76
C GLN A 62 6.58 -0.08 -6.93
N ILE A 63 6.08 0.03 -8.16
CA ILE A 63 6.90 0.12 -9.38
C ILE A 63 7.51 1.52 -9.54
N ARG A 64 6.66 2.55 -9.55
CA ARG A 64 7.01 3.93 -9.90
C ARG A 64 7.39 4.82 -8.71
N GLY A 65 6.98 4.46 -7.50
CA GLY A 65 7.07 5.34 -6.31
C GLY A 65 5.93 6.36 -6.21
N THR A 66 4.93 6.30 -7.10
CA THR A 66 3.78 7.22 -7.15
C THR A 66 2.57 6.51 -7.74
N VAL A 67 1.36 6.90 -7.34
CA VAL A 67 0.12 6.24 -7.79
C VAL A 67 -0.30 6.51 -9.25
N THR A 68 0.29 7.50 -9.95
CA THR A 68 -0.03 7.83 -11.36
C THR A 68 1.24 7.89 -12.22
N ALA A 69 1.10 7.79 -13.55
CA ALA A 69 2.21 7.84 -14.51
C ALA A 69 1.91 8.73 -15.75
N PRO A 70 2.89 9.37 -16.41
CA PRO A 70 2.67 10.07 -17.69
C PRO A 70 2.31 9.13 -18.84
N ILE A 71 1.37 9.53 -19.70
CA ILE A 71 0.91 8.76 -20.88
C ILE A 71 2.01 8.68 -21.96
N ASP A 72 2.55 9.81 -22.41
CA ASP A 72 3.49 9.91 -23.55
C ASP A 72 4.98 9.90 -23.17
N GLY A 73 5.27 9.83 -21.87
CA GLY A 73 6.46 10.46 -21.31
C GLY A 73 6.39 11.99 -21.44
N PHE A 74 7.51 12.67 -21.17
CA PHE A 74 7.58 14.13 -21.25
C PHE A 74 7.81 14.54 -22.72
N LYS A 75 6.73 14.63 -23.49
CA LYS A 75 6.73 15.29 -24.81
C LYS A 75 6.28 16.75 -24.63
N ALA A 76 7.03 17.67 -25.24
CA ALA A 76 6.97 19.13 -25.10
C ALA A 76 7.41 19.68 -23.72
N PRO A 77 8.39 20.63 -23.66
CA PRO A 77 8.80 21.30 -22.41
C PRO A 77 7.74 22.18 -21.75
N GLN A 78 6.59 22.38 -22.39
CA GLN A 78 5.60 23.42 -22.05
C GLN A 78 4.20 22.88 -21.72
N ALA A 79 3.95 21.58 -21.95
CA ALA A 79 2.67 20.94 -21.62
C ALA A 79 2.77 20.17 -20.30
N ARG A 80 1.75 20.28 -19.43
CA ARG A 80 1.64 19.37 -18.28
C ARG A 80 1.41 17.95 -18.82
N PRO A 81 2.21 16.94 -18.43
CA PRO A 81 2.04 15.59 -18.96
C PRO A 81 0.67 15.05 -18.56
N THR A 82 -0.10 14.57 -19.55
CA THR A 82 -1.35 13.86 -19.28
C THR A 82 -1.03 12.61 -18.47
N MET A 83 -1.64 12.51 -17.28
CA MET A 83 -1.41 11.38 -16.38
C MET A 83 -2.41 10.28 -16.68
N ILE A 84 -1.94 9.03 -16.77
CA ILE A 84 -2.78 7.86 -16.87
C ILE A 84 -3.49 7.63 -15.52
N ASP A 85 -4.78 7.32 -15.59
CA ASP A 85 -5.52 6.80 -14.44
C ASP A 85 -4.93 5.43 -14.03
N PRO A 86 -4.81 5.13 -12.72
CA PRO A 86 -4.18 3.89 -12.27
C PRO A 86 -4.89 2.65 -12.82
N THR A 87 -6.23 2.68 -12.85
CA THR A 87 -7.06 1.56 -13.31
C THR A 87 -6.94 1.39 -14.81
N VAL A 88 -6.85 2.47 -15.60
CA VAL A 88 -6.51 2.39 -17.04
C VAL A 88 -5.15 1.72 -17.23
N TRP A 89 -4.11 2.14 -16.50
CA TRP A 89 -2.78 1.52 -16.59
C TRP A 89 -2.83 0.01 -16.28
N LEU A 90 -3.52 -0.40 -15.20
CA LEU A 90 -3.63 -1.81 -14.87
C LEU A 90 -4.40 -2.58 -15.95
N LEU A 91 -5.46 -1.99 -16.50
CA LEU A 91 -6.23 -2.61 -17.58
C LEU A 91 -5.40 -2.74 -18.88
N GLU A 92 -4.54 -1.78 -19.20
CA GLU A 92 -3.53 -1.93 -20.27
C GLU A 92 -2.57 -3.09 -19.97
N VAL A 93 -2.01 -3.18 -18.76
CA VAL A 93 -1.09 -4.28 -18.36
C VAL A 93 -1.77 -5.66 -18.50
N LEU A 94 -3.05 -5.76 -18.16
CA LEU A 94 -3.80 -7.01 -18.16
C LEU A 94 -4.32 -7.43 -19.55
N ALA A 95 -4.67 -6.46 -20.41
CA ALA A 95 -5.42 -6.71 -21.65
C ALA A 95 -4.72 -6.26 -22.94
N LYS A 96 -3.81 -5.29 -22.86
CA LYS A 96 -3.12 -4.69 -24.02
C LYS A 96 -1.65 -4.40 -23.69
N PRO A 97 -0.85 -5.43 -23.36
CA PRO A 97 0.51 -5.28 -22.87
C PRO A 97 1.41 -4.50 -23.83
N ASP A 98 1.22 -4.62 -25.16
CA ASP A 98 1.98 -3.85 -26.16
C ASP A 98 1.90 -2.33 -25.94
N THR A 99 0.78 -1.83 -25.40
CA THR A 99 0.65 -0.42 -25.01
C THR A 99 1.28 -0.16 -23.64
N ALA A 100 0.99 -1.02 -22.65
CA ALA A 100 1.51 -0.90 -21.29
C ALA A 100 3.06 -0.94 -21.23
N ASP A 101 3.67 -1.79 -22.04
CA ASP A 101 5.11 -2.04 -22.05
C ASP A 101 5.93 -0.83 -22.55
N THR A 102 5.27 0.12 -23.22
CA THR A 102 5.86 1.42 -23.62
C THR A 102 5.77 2.50 -22.53
N ARG A 103 4.97 2.29 -21.47
CA ARG A 103 4.75 3.26 -20.40
C ARG A 103 6.00 3.38 -19.53
N ARG A 104 6.53 4.61 -19.40
CA ARG A 104 7.75 4.90 -18.61
C ARG A 104 7.46 4.91 -17.10
N VAL A 105 7.33 3.73 -16.52
CA VAL A 105 6.96 3.52 -15.11
C VAL A 105 8.12 3.09 -14.20
N PHE A 106 9.27 2.68 -14.73
CA PHE A 106 10.40 2.17 -13.94
C PHE A 106 11.44 3.26 -13.67
N PRO A 107 11.50 3.88 -12.46
CA PRO A 107 12.55 4.81 -12.11
C PRO A 107 13.89 4.07 -11.88
N ILE A 108 14.96 4.56 -12.49
CA ILE A 108 16.35 4.17 -12.21
C ILE A 108 17.16 5.46 -11.98
N LYS A 109 17.63 5.68 -10.74
CA LYS A 109 18.24 6.93 -10.30
C LYS A 109 19.77 6.88 -10.29
N ASN A 110 20.35 5.72 -10.00
CA ASN A 110 21.78 5.54 -9.84
C ASN A 110 22.50 5.51 -11.21
N ARG A 111 23.45 6.44 -11.41
CA ARG A 111 24.23 6.56 -12.66
C ARG A 111 25.17 5.39 -12.90
N GLU A 112 25.71 4.77 -11.85
CA GLU A 112 26.55 3.58 -11.96
C GLU A 112 25.72 2.39 -12.46
N LEU A 113 24.49 2.21 -11.96
CA LEU A 113 23.57 1.18 -12.44
C LEU A 113 23.22 1.38 -13.92
N LEU A 114 22.94 2.62 -14.34
CA LEU A 114 22.73 2.94 -15.75
C LEU A 114 23.95 2.60 -16.62
N GLY A 115 25.15 2.92 -16.14
CA GLY A 115 26.41 2.58 -16.79
C GLY A 115 26.63 1.06 -16.91
N LYS A 116 26.40 0.30 -15.84
CA LYS A 116 26.54 -1.17 -15.85
C LYS A 116 25.58 -1.82 -16.83
N LEU A 117 24.29 -1.48 -16.75
CA LEU A 117 23.27 -1.99 -17.67
C LEU A 117 23.38 -1.41 -19.09
N GLN A 118 24.31 -0.48 -19.34
CA GLN A 118 24.47 0.23 -20.61
C GLN A 118 23.17 0.90 -21.08
N LEU A 119 22.33 1.33 -20.13
CA LEU A 119 21.10 2.04 -20.42
C LEU A 119 21.46 3.50 -20.71
N GLN A 120 21.17 3.95 -21.93
CA GLN A 120 21.25 5.37 -22.25
C GLN A 120 20.39 6.16 -21.27
N ALA A 121 20.93 7.26 -20.73
CA ALA A 121 20.15 8.22 -19.97
C ALA A 121 18.94 8.61 -20.83
N ALA A 122 17.72 8.29 -20.38
CA ALA A 122 16.58 8.18 -21.29
C ALA A 122 16.43 9.44 -22.16
N SER A 123 16.29 9.21 -23.47
CA SER A 123 16.38 10.20 -24.57
C SER A 123 15.36 11.35 -24.54
N ARG A 124 14.61 11.50 -23.44
CA ARG A 124 13.63 12.56 -23.16
C ARG A 124 13.85 13.24 -21.80
N GLY A 125 15.04 13.14 -21.22
CA GLY A 125 15.41 13.89 -20.00
C GLY A 125 14.79 13.38 -18.70
N THR A 126 14.51 12.08 -18.59
CA THR A 126 13.85 11.50 -17.41
C THR A 126 14.53 10.23 -16.91
N ASN A 127 14.59 10.04 -15.60
CA ASN A 127 15.08 8.80 -14.98
C ASN A 127 14.06 7.64 -15.05
N TYR A 128 13.08 7.66 -15.96
CA TYR A 128 12.01 6.66 -16.09
C TYR A 128 12.12 5.86 -17.39
N TYR A 129 12.16 4.54 -17.23
CA TYR A 129 12.28 3.55 -18.29
C TYR A 129 10.95 2.82 -18.53
N ALA A 130 10.73 2.41 -19.77
CA ALA A 130 9.62 1.55 -20.17
C ALA A 130 9.96 0.07 -19.92
N PHE A 131 8.98 -0.83 -19.94
CA PHE A 131 9.26 -2.26 -19.83
C PHE A 131 10.11 -2.74 -21.03
N ASN A 132 9.77 -2.27 -22.23
CA ASN A 132 10.53 -2.56 -23.46
C ASN A 132 11.98 -2.05 -23.44
N ASP A 133 12.29 -0.99 -22.68
CA ASP A 133 13.68 -0.52 -22.50
C ASP A 133 14.52 -1.53 -21.67
N LEU A 134 13.87 -2.40 -20.89
CA LEU A 134 14.49 -3.25 -19.86
C LEU A 134 14.44 -4.75 -20.18
N VAL A 135 13.50 -5.21 -21.02
CA VAL A 135 13.43 -6.61 -21.49
C VAL A 135 14.75 -7.12 -22.07
N PRO A 136 15.47 -6.39 -22.97
CA PRO A 136 16.76 -6.84 -23.50
C PRO A 136 17.86 -7.01 -22.44
N LYS A 137 17.66 -6.41 -21.25
CA LYS A 137 18.60 -6.42 -20.12
C LYS A 137 18.19 -7.36 -19.00
N GLN A 138 17.09 -8.11 -19.15
CA GLN A 138 16.53 -8.94 -18.09
C GLN A 138 17.50 -10.07 -17.64
N SER A 139 18.19 -10.72 -18.58
CA SER A 139 19.20 -11.75 -18.27
C SER A 139 20.39 -11.17 -17.50
N GLU A 140 20.89 -10.02 -17.95
CA GLU A 140 21.99 -9.27 -17.32
C GLU A 140 21.64 -8.84 -15.88
N ILE A 141 20.41 -8.31 -15.69
CA ILE A 141 19.87 -7.94 -14.38
C ILE A 141 19.84 -9.16 -13.44
N LEU A 142 19.32 -10.31 -13.91
CA LEU A 142 19.26 -11.52 -13.10
C LEU A 142 20.66 -12.06 -12.73
N GLN A 143 21.59 -12.04 -13.68
CA GLN A 143 22.98 -12.46 -13.46
C GLN A 143 23.67 -11.57 -12.41
N GLN A 144 23.58 -10.24 -12.55
CA GLN A 144 24.18 -9.31 -11.58
C GLN A 144 23.52 -9.42 -10.20
N VAL A 145 22.19 -9.59 -10.11
CA VAL A 145 21.49 -9.85 -8.84
C VAL A 145 22.00 -11.13 -8.17
N GLN A 146 22.25 -12.20 -8.95
CA GLN A 146 22.77 -13.45 -8.41
C GLN A 146 24.21 -13.31 -7.87
N GLN A 147 25.06 -12.51 -8.53
CA GLN A 147 26.42 -12.23 -8.08
C GLN A 147 26.45 -11.50 -6.72
N ILE A 148 25.47 -10.64 -6.45
CA ILE A 148 25.38 -9.88 -5.18
C ILE A 148 24.49 -10.54 -4.12
N ALA A 149 23.94 -11.73 -4.38
CA ALA A 149 22.97 -12.39 -3.50
C ALA A 149 23.47 -12.61 -2.06
N ASN A 150 24.78 -12.88 -1.90
CA ASN A 150 25.42 -13.12 -0.61
C ASN A 150 25.91 -11.82 0.10
N VAL A 151 25.77 -10.65 -0.53
CA VAL A 151 26.16 -9.36 0.08
C VAL A 151 25.07 -8.95 1.08
N LYS A 152 25.47 -8.78 2.35
CA LYS A 152 24.58 -8.33 3.43
C LYS A 152 24.02 -6.94 3.12
N ALA A 153 22.77 -6.68 3.49
CA ALA A 153 22.11 -5.41 3.18
C ALA A 153 22.85 -4.16 3.72
N SER A 154 23.59 -4.28 4.82
CA SER A 154 24.46 -3.22 5.37
C SER A 154 25.67 -2.88 4.50
N ASP A 155 26.13 -3.85 3.70
CA ASP A 155 27.42 -3.81 3.00
C ASP A 155 27.21 -3.56 1.49
N ARG A 156 25.95 -3.39 1.06
CA ARG A 156 25.59 -3.16 -0.34
C ARG A 156 25.85 -1.73 -0.78
N ALA A 157 26.47 -1.58 -1.94
CA ALA A 157 26.54 -0.29 -2.61
C ALA A 157 25.14 0.17 -3.07
N PRO A 158 24.85 1.48 -3.14
CA PRO A 158 23.51 1.97 -3.51
C PRO A 158 22.97 1.48 -4.86
N TRP A 159 23.85 1.17 -5.82
CA TRP A 159 23.47 0.60 -7.12
C TRP A 159 23.00 -0.86 -7.02
N GLN A 160 23.54 -1.63 -6.06
CA GLN A 160 23.18 -3.03 -5.83
C GLN A 160 21.76 -3.13 -5.25
N GLU A 161 21.43 -2.26 -4.30
CA GLU A 161 20.10 -2.20 -3.72
C GLU A 161 19.05 -1.69 -4.74
N GLU A 162 19.39 -0.71 -5.58
CA GLU A 162 18.51 -0.29 -6.68
C GLU A 162 18.35 -1.36 -7.77
N LEU A 163 19.39 -2.16 -8.05
CA LEU A 163 19.32 -3.30 -8.98
C LEU A 163 18.38 -4.40 -8.46
N ILE A 164 18.46 -4.75 -7.17
CA ILE A 164 17.53 -5.72 -6.55
C ILE A 164 16.10 -5.18 -6.61
N ALA A 165 15.90 -3.91 -6.23
CA ALA A 165 14.59 -3.27 -6.31
C ALA A 165 14.06 -3.21 -7.76
N LEU A 166 14.91 -2.98 -8.76
CA LEU A 166 14.53 -3.01 -10.18
C LEU A 166 14.05 -4.39 -10.60
N ARG A 167 14.78 -5.45 -10.23
CA ARG A 167 14.37 -6.85 -10.49
C ARG A 167 13.02 -7.16 -9.87
N ASP A 168 12.76 -6.73 -8.64
CA ASP A 168 11.48 -7.01 -7.96
C ASP A 168 10.30 -6.25 -8.59
N LYS A 169 10.52 -5.01 -9.05
CA LYS A 169 9.53 -4.25 -9.82
C LYS A 169 9.22 -4.90 -11.17
N LEU A 170 10.24 -5.36 -11.88
CA LEU A 170 10.08 -6.08 -13.16
C LEU A 170 9.30 -7.39 -12.95
N MET A 171 9.61 -8.13 -11.87
CA MET A 171 8.88 -9.34 -11.50
C MET A 171 7.41 -9.04 -11.17
N LEU A 172 7.12 -8.01 -10.38
CA LEU A 172 5.74 -7.60 -10.09
C LEU A 172 4.98 -7.25 -11.38
N TYR A 173 5.60 -6.50 -12.28
CA TYR A 173 5.01 -6.13 -13.56
C TYR A 173 4.70 -7.34 -14.44
N GLU A 174 5.66 -8.26 -14.65
CA GLU A 174 5.45 -9.50 -15.40
C GLU A 174 4.34 -10.37 -14.79
N ARG A 175 4.26 -10.44 -13.45
CA ARG A 175 3.22 -11.20 -12.77
C ARG A 175 1.83 -10.59 -12.92
N LEU A 176 1.72 -9.25 -12.89
CA LEU A 176 0.46 -8.55 -13.21
C LEU A 176 0.06 -8.82 -14.66
N LYS A 177 0.98 -8.57 -15.60
CA LYS A 177 0.82 -8.78 -17.04
C LYS A 177 0.29 -10.18 -17.38
N ASN A 178 0.76 -11.22 -16.69
CA ASN A 178 0.32 -12.60 -16.89
C ASN A 178 -0.74 -13.09 -15.88
N SER A 179 -1.59 -12.20 -15.35
CA SER A 179 -2.63 -12.59 -14.37
C SER A 179 -3.99 -12.97 -14.98
N LEU A 180 -4.35 -12.47 -16.16
CA LEU A 180 -5.61 -12.83 -16.84
C LEU A 180 -5.39 -13.67 -18.11
N ALA A 181 -4.30 -13.41 -18.84
CA ALA A 181 -3.94 -14.05 -20.09
C ALA A 181 -2.43 -14.35 -20.12
N PRO A 182 -1.94 -15.29 -20.96
CA PRO A 182 -0.53 -15.63 -21.11
C PRO A 182 0.26 -14.58 -21.92
N ASN A 183 0.05 -13.30 -21.62
CA ASN A 183 0.47 -12.14 -22.41
C ASN A 183 1.94 -12.15 -22.84
N SER A 184 2.88 -12.48 -21.94
CA SER A 184 4.31 -12.53 -22.29
C SER A 184 4.66 -13.70 -23.21
N ARG A 185 3.87 -14.79 -23.22
CA ARG A 185 4.01 -15.88 -24.21
C ARG A 185 3.46 -15.47 -25.57
N LEU A 186 2.27 -14.86 -25.60
CA LEU A 186 1.68 -14.34 -26.85
C LEU A 186 2.63 -13.37 -27.57
N GLN A 187 3.29 -12.47 -26.83
CA GLN A 187 4.30 -11.57 -27.37
C GLN A 187 5.58 -12.26 -27.85
N GLN A 188 6.05 -13.29 -27.14
CA GLN A 188 7.20 -14.10 -27.56
C GLN A 188 6.91 -14.85 -28.87
N ASP A 189 5.73 -15.46 -28.96
CA ASP A 189 5.31 -16.25 -30.13
C ASP A 189 5.06 -15.35 -31.36
N ALA A 190 4.56 -14.12 -31.15
CA ALA A 190 4.36 -13.12 -32.21
C ALA A 190 5.66 -12.50 -32.77
N LYS A 191 6.78 -12.59 -32.04
CA LYS A 191 8.12 -12.12 -32.46
C LYS A 191 8.16 -10.67 -32.99
N GLY A 192 7.38 -9.78 -32.36
CA GLY A 192 7.29 -8.36 -32.76
C GLY A 192 6.24 -8.05 -33.84
N THR A 193 5.51 -9.05 -34.34
CA THR A 193 4.33 -8.85 -35.19
C THR A 193 3.18 -8.25 -34.35
N PRO A 194 2.37 -7.30 -34.89
CA PRO A 194 1.21 -6.76 -34.17
C PRO A 194 0.22 -7.84 -33.72
N ILE A 195 -0.20 -7.76 -32.46
CA ILE A 195 -1.06 -8.78 -31.83
C ILE A 195 -2.49 -8.26 -31.69
N THR A 196 -3.46 -9.06 -32.12
CA THR A 196 -4.86 -8.84 -31.75
C THR A 196 -5.17 -9.65 -30.49
N PHE A 197 -5.18 -8.99 -29.33
CA PHE A 197 -5.54 -9.64 -28.07
C PHE A 197 -7.06 -9.94 -28.06
N ASP A 198 -7.40 -11.22 -28.22
CA ASP A 198 -8.78 -11.71 -28.28
C ASP A 198 -8.99 -12.96 -27.41
N PHE A 199 -8.72 -12.82 -26.11
CA PHE A 199 -8.92 -13.89 -25.14
C PHE A 199 -10.36 -14.44 -25.15
N ALA A 200 -11.37 -13.62 -25.50
CA ALA A 200 -12.74 -14.07 -25.66
C ALA A 200 -12.90 -15.07 -26.82
N GLY A 201 -12.33 -14.77 -28.00
CA GLY A 201 -12.32 -15.68 -29.14
C GLY A 201 -11.51 -16.95 -28.89
N GLU A 202 -10.34 -16.83 -28.25
CA GLU A 202 -9.52 -17.99 -27.85
C GLU A 202 -10.25 -18.89 -26.84
N LEU A 203 -10.87 -18.31 -25.81
CA LEU A 203 -11.65 -19.04 -24.82
C LEU A 203 -12.85 -19.74 -25.46
N ALA A 204 -13.59 -19.08 -26.36
CA ALA A 204 -14.73 -19.68 -27.04
C ALA A 204 -14.34 -20.91 -27.88
N ARG A 205 -13.19 -20.85 -28.59
CA ARG A 205 -12.63 -22.00 -29.31
C ARG A 205 -12.26 -23.13 -28.36
N TYR A 206 -11.57 -22.81 -27.26
CA TYR A 206 -11.24 -23.80 -26.23
C TYR A 206 -12.49 -24.44 -25.61
N GLN A 207 -13.54 -23.68 -25.32
CA GLN A 207 -14.79 -24.20 -24.77
C GLN A 207 -15.50 -25.16 -25.74
N ALA A 208 -15.47 -24.88 -27.05
CA ALA A 208 -16.01 -25.77 -28.07
C ALA A 208 -15.18 -27.06 -28.21
N ASP A 209 -13.85 -26.94 -28.34
CA ASP A 209 -12.93 -28.08 -28.39
C ASP A 209 -13.03 -28.96 -27.12
N LEU A 210 -13.19 -28.33 -25.95
CA LEU A 210 -13.40 -29.03 -24.68
C LEU A 210 -14.79 -29.69 -24.62
N ALA A 211 -15.86 -29.04 -25.08
CA ALA A 211 -17.20 -29.63 -25.10
C ALA A 211 -17.22 -30.93 -25.92
N GLU A 212 -16.53 -30.94 -27.07
CA GLU A 212 -16.37 -32.12 -27.91
C GLU A 212 -15.54 -33.20 -27.21
N ALA A 213 -14.42 -32.84 -26.57
CA ALA A 213 -13.63 -33.78 -25.78
C ALA A 213 -14.44 -34.43 -24.64
N LEU A 214 -15.31 -33.66 -23.96
CA LEU A 214 -16.20 -34.16 -22.91
C LEU A 214 -17.32 -35.05 -23.46
N ARG A 215 -17.89 -34.73 -24.63
CA ARG A 215 -18.88 -35.57 -25.32
C ARG A 215 -18.29 -36.94 -25.67
N VAL A 216 -17.09 -36.96 -26.26
CA VAL A 216 -16.40 -38.20 -26.63
C VAL A 216 -15.94 -38.99 -25.40
N ASP A 217 -15.56 -38.33 -24.30
CA ASP A 217 -15.26 -39.02 -23.04
C ASP A 217 -16.51 -39.65 -22.39
N ALA A 218 -17.63 -38.91 -22.36
CA ALA A 218 -18.92 -39.44 -21.89
C ALA A 218 -19.39 -40.63 -22.74
N GLY A 219 -19.29 -40.53 -24.07
CA GLY A 219 -19.62 -41.61 -25.00
C GLY A 219 -18.75 -42.85 -24.77
N ARG A 220 -17.44 -42.70 -24.55
CA ARG A 220 -16.54 -43.82 -24.21
C ARG A 220 -16.91 -44.49 -22.88
N ARG A 221 -17.34 -43.71 -21.87
CA ARG A 221 -17.86 -44.27 -20.60
C ARG A 221 -19.15 -45.07 -20.78
N SER A 222 -19.94 -44.79 -21.81
CA SER A 222 -21.12 -45.56 -22.21
C SER A 222 -20.85 -46.58 -23.33
N GLY A 223 -19.59 -46.96 -23.57
CA GLY A 223 -19.21 -48.03 -24.51
C GLY A 223 -18.99 -47.63 -25.97
N SER A 224 -19.02 -46.34 -26.31
CA SER A 224 -18.67 -45.88 -27.67
C SER A 224 -17.18 -46.12 -27.98
N THR A 225 -16.88 -46.52 -29.22
CA THR A 225 -15.53 -46.66 -29.76
C THR A 225 -14.99 -45.38 -30.42
N GLU A 226 -15.81 -44.31 -30.46
CA GLU A 226 -15.45 -43.00 -30.99
C GLU A 226 -14.20 -42.44 -30.31
N ARG A 227 -13.31 -41.84 -31.11
CA ARG A 227 -12.06 -41.22 -30.64
C ARG A 227 -12.09 -39.73 -30.93
N LEU A 228 -11.51 -38.96 -30.02
CA LEU A 228 -11.36 -37.52 -30.20
C LEU A 228 -10.39 -37.26 -31.35
N ASP A 229 -10.71 -36.28 -32.20
CA ASP A 229 -9.80 -35.83 -33.24
C ASP A 229 -8.48 -35.33 -32.64
N VAL A 230 -7.37 -35.70 -33.29
CA VAL A 230 -6.01 -35.40 -32.79
C VAL A 230 -5.74 -33.89 -32.82
N ALA A 231 -6.31 -33.14 -33.76
CA ALA A 231 -6.15 -31.69 -33.80
C ALA A 231 -6.98 -31.00 -32.70
N VAL A 232 -8.20 -31.46 -32.40
CA VAL A 232 -8.99 -31.02 -31.24
C VAL A 232 -8.20 -31.27 -29.95
N GLU A 233 -7.70 -32.50 -29.74
CA GLU A 233 -6.91 -32.85 -28.56
C GLU A 233 -5.67 -31.95 -28.40
N MET A 234 -4.94 -31.72 -29.49
CA MET A 234 -3.76 -30.85 -29.49
C MET A 234 -4.09 -29.38 -29.20
N ARG A 235 -5.23 -28.86 -29.66
CA ARG A 235 -5.68 -27.49 -29.31
C ARG A 235 -6.01 -27.37 -27.82
N VAL A 236 -6.80 -28.30 -27.26
CA VAL A 236 -7.13 -28.36 -25.82
C VAL A 236 -5.84 -28.42 -24.98
N ARG A 237 -4.91 -29.32 -25.32
CA ARG A 237 -3.61 -29.46 -24.63
C ARG A 237 -2.76 -28.19 -24.73
N THR A 238 -2.72 -27.53 -25.89
CA THR A 238 -1.90 -26.33 -26.11
C THR A 238 -2.42 -25.13 -25.33
N PHE A 239 -3.73 -24.86 -25.39
CA PHE A 239 -4.36 -23.80 -24.60
C PHE A 239 -4.16 -24.03 -23.09
N SER A 240 -4.37 -25.27 -22.64
CA SER A 240 -4.17 -25.64 -21.24
C SER A 240 -2.73 -25.38 -20.75
N ARG A 241 -1.71 -25.67 -21.57
CA ARG A 241 -0.29 -25.38 -21.25
C ARG A 241 -0.01 -23.89 -21.11
N LEU A 242 -0.60 -23.03 -21.94
CA LEU A 242 -0.48 -21.58 -21.80
C LEU A 242 -1.07 -21.11 -20.46
N PHE A 243 -2.21 -21.67 -20.05
CA PHE A 243 -2.83 -21.32 -18.76
C PHE A 243 -2.17 -21.97 -17.53
N GLN A 244 -1.36 -23.02 -17.69
CA GLN A 244 -0.43 -23.47 -16.64
C GLN A 244 0.63 -22.40 -16.31
N PHE A 245 1.09 -21.62 -17.30
CA PHE A 245 1.98 -20.50 -17.07
C PHE A 245 1.27 -19.37 -16.31
N VAL A 246 0.05 -18.99 -16.73
CA VAL A 246 -0.80 -18.03 -15.99
C VAL A 246 -1.03 -18.48 -14.54
N SER A 247 -1.30 -19.78 -14.32
CA SER A 247 -1.56 -20.35 -12.99
C SER A 247 -0.39 -20.23 -12.02
N ARG A 248 0.86 -20.20 -12.53
CA ARG A 248 2.09 -20.12 -11.72
C ARG A 248 2.58 -18.69 -11.55
N THR A 249 2.38 -17.86 -12.58
CA THR A 249 2.95 -16.50 -12.67
C THR A 249 2.00 -15.43 -12.10
N GLY A 250 0.70 -15.55 -12.37
CA GLY A 250 -0.32 -14.56 -12.00
C GLY A 250 -0.36 -14.23 -10.51
N VAL A 251 -0.63 -12.97 -10.19
CA VAL A 251 -0.83 -12.45 -8.81
C VAL A 251 -2.29 -12.19 -8.46
N LEU A 252 -3.17 -12.12 -9.46
CA LEU A 252 -4.58 -11.79 -9.26
C LEU A 252 -5.45 -13.05 -9.25
N ALA A 253 -6.19 -13.22 -8.17
CA ALA A 253 -7.25 -14.21 -8.05
C ALA A 253 -8.61 -13.52 -8.24
N VAL A 254 -9.29 -13.85 -9.34
CA VAL A 254 -10.41 -13.08 -9.91
C VAL A 254 -11.67 -13.92 -10.10
N VAL A 255 -11.60 -15.23 -9.85
CA VAL A 255 -12.74 -16.15 -9.88
C VAL A 255 -13.11 -16.52 -8.44
N PRO A 256 -14.26 -16.07 -7.90
CA PRO A 256 -14.70 -16.46 -6.56
C PRO A 256 -15.01 -17.96 -6.52
N ARG A 257 -14.71 -18.63 -5.40
CA ARG A 257 -15.14 -20.00 -5.14
C ARG A 257 -16.46 -19.99 -4.35
N PRO A 258 -17.53 -20.66 -4.82
CA PRO A 258 -18.80 -20.77 -4.08
C PRO A 258 -18.67 -21.54 -2.75
N ASP A 259 -17.74 -22.47 -2.68
CA ASP A 259 -17.73 -23.61 -1.77
C ASP A 259 -16.55 -23.58 -0.76
N LYS A 260 -16.89 -23.76 0.53
CA LYS A 260 -15.98 -23.61 1.69
C LYS A 260 -15.84 -24.92 2.47
N THR A 261 -15.01 -25.83 1.97
CA THR A 261 -14.71 -27.11 2.66
C THR A 261 -13.22 -27.46 2.72
N GLY A 262 -12.33 -26.66 2.12
CA GLY A 262 -10.89 -26.89 2.08
C GLY A 262 -10.05 -25.76 2.71
N SER A 263 -8.81 -26.07 3.08
CA SER A 263 -7.86 -25.18 3.77
C SER A 263 -7.35 -23.99 2.95
N SER A 264 -7.76 -23.81 1.69
CA SER A 264 -7.43 -22.63 0.87
C SER A 264 -8.59 -21.62 0.88
N THR A 265 -8.49 -20.61 1.73
CA THR A 265 -9.53 -19.59 2.00
C THR A 265 -9.53 -18.44 0.97
N GLY A 266 -9.66 -18.75 -0.33
CA GLY A 266 -9.56 -17.70 -1.36
C GLY A 266 -10.16 -17.99 -2.73
N TRP A 267 -10.27 -16.90 -3.49
CA TRP A 267 -10.56 -16.85 -4.91
C TRP A 267 -9.45 -17.56 -5.72
N SER A 268 -9.74 -17.93 -6.96
CA SER A 268 -8.78 -18.54 -7.88
C SER A 268 -8.29 -17.55 -8.94
N ASN A 269 -7.03 -17.70 -9.38
CA ASN A 269 -6.58 -17.08 -10.62
C ASN A 269 -7.17 -17.82 -11.83
N ILE A 270 -7.23 -17.15 -13.00
CA ILE A 270 -7.82 -17.72 -14.22
C ILE A 270 -7.08 -18.98 -14.69
N GLY A 271 -5.75 -18.99 -14.60
CA GLY A 271 -4.95 -20.13 -15.03
C GLY A 271 -5.30 -21.41 -14.29
N THR A 272 -5.45 -21.35 -12.98
CA THR A 272 -5.82 -22.51 -12.16
C THR A 272 -7.17 -23.08 -12.56
N VAL A 273 -8.20 -22.24 -12.76
CA VAL A 273 -9.53 -22.75 -13.13
C VAL A 273 -9.58 -23.30 -14.56
N ILE A 274 -8.89 -22.67 -15.52
CA ILE A 274 -8.82 -23.21 -16.90
C ILE A 274 -8.08 -24.55 -16.93
N VAL A 275 -6.98 -24.68 -16.19
CA VAL A 275 -6.22 -25.95 -16.08
C VAL A 275 -7.03 -27.02 -15.37
N GLN A 276 -7.85 -26.67 -14.36
CA GLN A 276 -8.77 -27.60 -13.72
C GLN A 276 -9.92 -28.02 -14.65
N SER A 277 -10.40 -27.13 -15.51
CA SER A 277 -11.44 -27.44 -16.49
C SER A 277 -11.03 -28.52 -17.50
N ALA A 278 -9.75 -28.55 -17.90
CA ALA A 278 -9.20 -29.62 -18.73
C ALA A 278 -9.30 -31.03 -18.11
N LEU A 279 -9.67 -31.17 -16.83
CA LEU A 279 -9.89 -32.44 -16.14
C LEU A 279 -11.32 -33.00 -16.28
N GLY A 280 -12.25 -32.30 -16.94
CA GLY A 280 -13.60 -32.84 -17.16
C GLY A 280 -14.77 -31.86 -17.18
N HIS A 281 -14.55 -30.55 -17.08
CA HIS A 281 -15.62 -29.57 -16.83
C HIS A 281 -15.36 -28.23 -17.53
N GLN A 282 -16.41 -27.52 -17.97
CA GLN A 282 -16.23 -26.20 -18.58
C GLN A 282 -15.65 -25.15 -17.61
N PRO A 283 -14.92 -24.13 -18.09
CA PRO A 283 -14.48 -23.00 -17.27
C PRO A 283 -15.63 -22.28 -16.55
N PRO A 284 -15.46 -21.89 -15.27
CA PRO A 284 -16.48 -21.13 -14.55
C PRO A 284 -16.85 -19.83 -15.27
N VAL A 285 -18.14 -19.46 -15.21
CA VAL A 285 -18.72 -18.28 -15.90
C VAL A 285 -17.89 -16.97 -15.75
N PRO A 286 -17.29 -16.64 -14.58
CA PRO A 286 -16.43 -15.45 -14.44
C PRO A 286 -15.28 -15.35 -15.45
N VAL A 287 -14.75 -16.48 -15.93
CA VAL A 287 -13.68 -16.50 -16.92
C VAL A 287 -14.15 -15.86 -18.24
N ALA A 288 -15.37 -16.15 -18.68
CA ALA A 288 -15.95 -15.60 -19.90
C ALA A 288 -16.23 -14.09 -19.78
N PHE A 289 -16.70 -13.62 -18.62
CA PHE A 289 -16.87 -12.19 -18.36
C PHE A 289 -15.53 -11.44 -18.43
N LEU A 290 -14.51 -11.95 -17.77
CA LEU A 290 -13.18 -11.34 -17.74
C LEU A 290 -12.53 -11.34 -19.14
N ALA A 291 -12.62 -12.46 -19.87
CA ALA A 291 -12.15 -12.56 -21.26
C ALA A 291 -12.87 -11.60 -22.20
N GLY A 292 -14.21 -11.47 -22.07
CA GLY A 292 -15.02 -10.53 -22.83
C GLY A 292 -14.61 -9.07 -22.57
N MET A 293 -14.40 -8.69 -21.30
CA MET A 293 -13.96 -7.35 -20.94
C MET A 293 -12.54 -7.04 -21.44
N THR A 294 -11.56 -7.93 -21.22
CA THR A 294 -10.17 -7.65 -21.68
C THR A 294 -10.08 -7.55 -23.19
N SER A 295 -10.75 -8.44 -23.92
CA SER A 295 -10.76 -8.43 -25.40
C SER A 295 -11.46 -7.18 -25.95
N ALA A 296 -12.61 -6.80 -25.39
CA ALA A 296 -13.31 -5.58 -25.77
C ALA A 296 -12.48 -4.32 -25.48
N PHE A 297 -11.73 -4.27 -24.38
CA PHE A 297 -10.81 -3.17 -24.10
C PHE A 297 -9.66 -3.11 -25.11
N ALA A 298 -8.97 -4.23 -25.34
CA ALA A 298 -7.82 -4.30 -26.23
C ALA A 298 -8.17 -3.87 -27.67
N GLN A 299 -9.35 -4.28 -28.13
CA GLN A 299 -9.91 -4.04 -29.47
C GLN A 299 -10.66 -2.70 -29.60
N GLY A 300 -10.71 -1.85 -28.56
CA GLY A 300 -11.33 -0.52 -28.66
C GLY A 300 -12.86 -0.53 -28.73
N LYS A 301 -13.54 -1.51 -28.11
CA LYS A 301 -15.01 -1.74 -28.17
C LYS A 301 -15.70 -1.36 -26.84
N PRO A 302 -15.91 -0.06 -26.52
CA PRO A 302 -16.43 0.37 -25.22
C PRO A 302 -17.84 -0.14 -24.91
N HIS A 303 -18.74 -0.22 -25.89
CA HIS A 303 -20.10 -0.75 -25.66
C HIS A 303 -20.07 -2.22 -25.20
N ALA A 304 -19.28 -3.06 -25.87
CA ALA A 304 -19.12 -4.46 -25.49
C ALA A 304 -18.50 -4.63 -24.09
N PHE A 305 -17.49 -3.81 -23.76
CA PHE A 305 -16.90 -3.77 -22.43
C PHE A 305 -17.94 -3.41 -21.36
N ASN A 306 -18.70 -2.33 -21.57
CA ASN A 306 -19.69 -1.82 -20.63
C ASN A 306 -20.85 -2.82 -20.40
N SER A 307 -21.29 -3.54 -21.45
CA SER A 307 -22.28 -4.62 -21.30
C SER A 307 -21.74 -5.76 -20.42
N ARG A 308 -20.58 -6.32 -20.78
CA ARG A 308 -19.95 -7.42 -20.01
C ARG A 308 -19.63 -7.02 -18.56
N MET A 309 -19.29 -5.76 -18.33
CA MET A 309 -19.13 -5.18 -16.99
C MET A 309 -20.43 -5.21 -16.18
N ALA A 310 -21.54 -4.80 -16.77
CA ALA A 310 -22.85 -4.78 -16.12
C ALA A 310 -23.32 -6.21 -15.79
N GLU A 311 -23.23 -7.12 -16.77
CA GLU A 311 -23.56 -8.54 -16.60
C GLU A 311 -22.72 -9.18 -15.48
N TYR A 312 -21.40 -8.96 -15.47
CA TYR A 312 -20.52 -9.52 -14.44
C TYR A 312 -20.82 -8.97 -13.04
N ARG A 313 -21.16 -7.68 -12.93
CA ARG A 313 -21.57 -7.07 -11.66
C ARG A 313 -22.88 -7.66 -11.12
N GLN A 314 -23.84 -7.99 -11.98
CA GLN A 314 -25.05 -8.71 -11.60
C GLN A 314 -24.72 -10.14 -11.15
N TRP A 315 -23.91 -10.87 -11.92
CA TRP A 315 -23.47 -12.22 -11.57
C TRP A 315 -22.76 -12.27 -10.21
N LEU A 316 -21.83 -11.34 -9.96
CA LEU A 316 -21.12 -11.21 -8.67
C LEU A 316 -22.07 -10.94 -7.52
N ALA A 317 -23.10 -10.10 -7.71
CA ALA A 317 -24.07 -9.80 -6.66
C ALA A 317 -24.92 -11.03 -6.26
N ALA A 318 -25.14 -11.97 -7.18
CA ALA A 318 -25.87 -13.22 -6.93
C ALA A 318 -24.98 -14.38 -6.43
N ASN A 319 -23.71 -14.45 -6.84
CA ASN A 319 -22.88 -15.66 -6.67
C ASN A 319 -21.64 -15.50 -5.77
N ALA A 320 -21.13 -14.28 -5.53
CA ALA A 320 -19.86 -14.09 -4.84
C ALA A 320 -20.02 -13.78 -3.33
N PRO A 321 -19.02 -14.10 -2.47
CA PRO A 321 -19.15 -13.96 -1.02
C PRO A 321 -19.44 -12.51 -0.56
N ALA A 322 -20.68 -12.26 -0.10
CA ALA A 322 -21.15 -10.93 0.29
C ALA A 322 -20.24 -10.16 1.29
N PRO A 323 -19.60 -10.79 2.30
CA PRO A 323 -18.66 -10.08 3.20
C PRO A 323 -17.44 -9.49 2.48
N GLU A 324 -16.92 -10.19 1.47
CA GLU A 324 -15.75 -9.76 0.68
C GLU A 324 -16.15 -8.67 -0.32
N LEU A 325 -17.30 -8.82 -0.98
CA LEU A 325 -17.89 -7.77 -1.81
C LEU A 325 -18.11 -6.47 -1.02
N ARG A 326 -18.59 -6.57 0.23
CA ARG A 326 -18.78 -5.41 1.10
C ARG A 326 -17.46 -4.73 1.44
N LYS A 327 -16.40 -5.48 1.75
CA LYS A 327 -15.06 -4.91 2.00
C LYS A 327 -14.52 -4.18 0.77
N ALA A 328 -14.62 -4.79 -0.42
CA ALA A 328 -14.20 -4.14 -1.67
C ALA A 328 -15.00 -2.84 -1.94
N ARG A 329 -16.32 -2.84 -1.74
CA ARG A 329 -17.16 -1.63 -1.88
C ARG A 329 -16.76 -0.51 -0.91
N VAL A 330 -16.48 -0.83 0.35
CA VAL A 330 -16.00 0.14 1.35
C VAL A 330 -14.65 0.72 0.97
N GLU A 331 -13.74 -0.11 0.46
CA GLU A 331 -12.43 0.35 -0.01
C GLU A 331 -12.53 1.27 -1.22
N ALA A 332 -13.35 0.92 -2.21
CA ALA A 332 -13.58 1.76 -3.38
C ALA A 332 -14.19 3.12 -3.00
N LEU A 333 -15.06 3.17 -1.99
CA LEU A 333 -15.59 4.43 -1.44
C LEU A 333 -14.49 5.23 -0.72
N SER A 334 -13.62 4.57 0.04
CA SER A 334 -12.47 5.21 0.69
C SER A 334 -11.50 5.81 -0.34
N ASN A 335 -11.20 5.10 -1.43
CA ASN A 335 -10.35 5.55 -2.54
C ASN A 335 -10.95 6.72 -3.32
N LEU A 336 -12.28 6.81 -3.41
CA LEU A 336 -12.98 7.95 -4.02
C LEU A 336 -12.97 9.19 -3.12
N LEU A 337 -13.21 9.00 -1.82
CA LEU A 337 -13.37 10.11 -0.87
C LEU A 337 -12.04 10.66 -0.33
N LEU A 338 -10.99 9.83 -0.28
CA LEU A 338 -9.66 10.12 0.27
C LEU A 338 -9.69 10.93 1.59
N PRO A 339 -10.48 10.51 2.60
CA PRO A 339 -10.81 11.35 3.75
C PRO A 339 -9.59 11.77 4.57
N LEU A 340 -8.59 10.88 4.74
CA LEU A 340 -7.35 11.20 5.46
C LEU A 340 -6.48 12.25 4.73
N VAL A 341 -6.41 12.17 3.40
CA VAL A 341 -5.65 13.13 2.57
C VAL A 341 -6.28 14.52 2.66
N LYS A 342 -7.61 14.60 2.57
CA LYS A 342 -8.34 15.86 2.73
C LYS A 342 -8.27 16.41 4.15
N ALA A 343 -8.34 15.55 5.16
CA ALA A 343 -8.13 15.96 6.55
C ALA A 343 -6.76 16.62 6.74
N ALA A 344 -5.69 16.03 6.18
CA ALA A 344 -4.34 16.61 6.23
C ALA A 344 -4.28 17.99 5.55
N VAL A 345 -4.88 18.15 4.37
CA VAL A 345 -4.97 19.45 3.66
C VAL A 345 -5.72 20.49 4.51
N LEU A 346 -6.86 20.12 5.09
CA LEU A 346 -7.65 21.02 5.93
C LEU A 346 -6.94 21.39 7.25
N TYR A 347 -6.16 20.48 7.85
CA TYR A 347 -5.31 20.80 9.00
C TYR A 347 -4.21 21.78 8.62
N ALA A 348 -3.59 21.66 7.44
CA ALA A 348 -2.59 22.62 6.95
C ALA A 348 -3.21 24.01 6.72
N VAL A 349 -4.41 24.08 6.13
CA VAL A 349 -5.18 25.34 5.98
C VAL A 349 -5.53 25.92 7.36
N ALA A 350 -5.99 25.09 8.30
CA ALA A 350 -6.30 25.53 9.66
C ALA A 350 -5.08 26.11 10.40
N LEU A 351 -3.90 25.50 10.22
CA LEU A 351 -2.63 25.97 10.78
C LEU A 351 -2.23 27.33 10.18
N ALA A 352 -2.35 27.50 8.86
CA ALA A 352 -2.08 28.78 8.20
C ALA A 352 -3.03 29.89 8.70
N LEU A 353 -4.34 29.59 8.79
CA LEU A 353 -5.33 30.51 9.37
C LEU A 353 -5.03 30.83 10.84
N LEU A 354 -4.55 29.87 11.63
CA LEU A 354 -4.16 30.10 13.02
C LEU A 354 -2.95 31.05 13.13
N GLY A 355 -1.96 30.92 12.25
CA GLY A 355 -0.83 31.86 12.16
C GLY A 355 -1.27 33.29 11.83
N VAL A 356 -2.16 33.44 10.84
CA VAL A 356 -2.77 34.74 10.48
C VAL A 356 -3.60 35.29 11.64
N ALA A 357 -4.40 34.45 12.32
CA ALA A 357 -5.19 34.85 13.48
C ALA A 357 -4.32 35.32 14.66
N TRP A 358 -3.17 34.67 14.90
CA TRP A 358 -2.20 35.07 15.91
C TRP A 358 -1.58 36.44 15.60
N ARG A 359 -1.16 36.66 14.34
CA ARG A 359 -0.55 37.92 13.87
C ARG A 359 -1.53 39.10 13.82
N THR A 360 -2.78 38.85 13.47
CA THR A 360 -3.82 39.90 13.27
C THR A 360 -4.75 40.09 14.48
N ARG A 361 -4.77 39.13 15.42
CA ARG A 361 -5.76 39.03 16.51
C ARG A 361 -7.23 38.99 16.03
N SER A 362 -7.46 38.68 14.75
CA SER A 362 -8.79 38.72 14.14
C SER A 362 -9.69 37.56 14.59
N ALA A 363 -10.76 37.88 15.30
CA ALA A 363 -11.77 36.92 15.72
C ALA A 363 -12.46 36.20 14.54
N MET A 364 -12.50 36.82 13.35
CA MET A 364 -13.02 36.20 12.14
C MET A 364 -12.13 35.04 11.70
N VAL A 365 -10.81 35.29 11.61
CA VAL A 365 -9.83 34.28 11.19
C VAL A 365 -9.74 33.15 12.22
N SER A 366 -9.79 33.45 13.52
CA SER A 366 -9.86 32.44 14.58
C SER A 366 -11.09 31.52 14.47
N ARG A 367 -12.26 32.07 14.08
CA ARG A 367 -13.47 31.28 13.85
C ARG A 367 -13.34 30.41 12.61
N SER A 368 -12.79 30.94 11.52
CA SER A 368 -12.52 30.16 10.30
C SER A 368 -11.56 29.00 10.57
N ALA A 369 -10.46 29.25 11.30
CA ALA A 369 -9.51 28.21 11.71
C ALA A 369 -10.18 27.10 12.52
N LEU A 370 -11.04 27.46 13.50
CA LEU A 370 -11.79 26.49 14.29
C LEU A 370 -12.73 25.62 13.42
N LEU A 371 -13.46 26.24 12.49
CA LEU A 371 -14.35 25.51 11.57
C LEU A 371 -13.56 24.54 10.65
N MET A 372 -12.35 24.93 10.22
CA MET A 372 -11.45 24.04 9.47
C MET A 372 -10.95 22.87 10.32
N VAL A 373 -10.57 23.09 11.59
CA VAL A 373 -10.20 22.01 12.51
C VAL A 373 -11.34 21.02 12.70
N LEU A 374 -12.58 21.50 12.86
CA LEU A 374 -13.76 20.63 13.02
C LEU A 374 -14.04 19.80 11.75
N LEU A 375 -13.97 20.40 10.57
CA LEU A 375 -14.13 19.68 9.30
C LEU A 375 -13.02 18.65 9.06
N ALA A 376 -11.77 19.02 9.32
CA ALA A 376 -10.61 18.12 9.27
C ALA A 376 -10.76 16.95 10.24
N SER A 377 -11.26 17.22 11.46
CA SER A 377 -11.51 16.23 12.50
C SER A 377 -12.59 15.22 12.08
N ALA A 378 -13.70 15.70 11.52
CA ALA A 378 -14.77 14.84 11.01
C ALA A 378 -14.25 13.90 9.91
N LEU A 379 -13.51 14.42 8.92
CA LEU A 379 -12.91 13.60 7.87
C LEU A 379 -11.85 12.63 8.40
N HIS A 380 -11.04 13.04 9.38
CA HIS A 380 -10.08 12.15 10.01
C HIS A 380 -10.79 10.95 10.66
N ALA A 381 -11.88 11.20 11.42
CA ALA A 381 -12.69 10.14 12.01
C ALA A 381 -13.34 9.21 10.95
N THR A 382 -13.85 9.75 9.84
CA THR A 382 -14.34 8.94 8.71
C THR A 382 -13.23 8.07 8.11
N GLY A 383 -12.02 8.60 7.97
CA GLY A 383 -10.86 7.85 7.48
C GLY A 383 -10.43 6.72 8.42
N LEU A 384 -10.43 6.96 9.74
CA LEU A 384 -10.21 5.90 10.73
C LEU A 384 -11.31 4.83 10.65
N LEU A 385 -12.58 5.22 10.48
CA LEU A 385 -13.70 4.29 10.33
C LEU A 385 -13.54 3.37 9.09
N PHE A 386 -13.12 3.91 7.94
CA PHE A 386 -12.80 3.05 6.80
C PHE A 386 -11.63 2.11 7.09
N ALA A 387 -10.57 2.59 7.76
CA ALA A 387 -9.45 1.73 8.16
C ALA A 387 -9.90 0.59 9.09
N THR A 388 -10.79 0.85 10.06
CA THR A 388 -11.31 -0.20 10.95
C THR A 388 -12.19 -1.21 10.20
N MET A 389 -13.03 -0.77 9.26
CA MET A 389 -13.86 -1.64 8.43
C MET A 389 -13.04 -2.57 7.51
N LEU A 390 -11.90 -2.10 7.01
CA LEU A 390 -11.02 -2.87 6.13
C LEU A 390 -10.14 -3.86 6.90
N VAL A 391 -9.47 -3.39 7.96
CA VAL A 391 -8.54 -4.18 8.78
C VAL A 391 -9.27 -5.10 9.76
N GLY A 392 -10.50 -4.78 10.15
CA GLY A 392 -11.31 -5.53 11.11
C GLY A 392 -11.02 -5.23 12.59
N LYS A 393 -10.07 -4.33 12.89
CA LYS A 393 -9.74 -3.89 14.25
C LYS A 393 -9.38 -2.39 14.26
N PRO A 394 -9.77 -1.63 15.29
CA PRO A 394 -9.40 -0.22 15.42
C PRO A 394 -7.90 -0.04 15.74
N SER A 395 -7.27 0.97 15.14
CA SER A 395 -6.02 1.51 15.67
C SER A 395 -6.34 2.38 16.87
N TRP A 396 -6.31 1.78 18.07
CA TRP A 396 -6.63 2.48 19.32
C TRP A 396 -5.71 3.69 19.56
N ILE A 397 -4.46 3.62 19.11
CA ILE A 397 -3.48 4.74 19.19
C ILE A 397 -4.00 5.95 18.41
N ALA A 398 -4.46 5.75 17.16
CA ALA A 398 -4.97 6.83 16.32
C ALA A 398 -6.28 7.41 16.87
N VAL A 399 -7.18 6.57 17.39
CA VAL A 399 -8.45 7.00 18.01
C VAL A 399 -8.19 7.80 19.29
N SER A 400 -7.35 7.31 20.20
CA SER A 400 -7.04 7.97 21.47
C SER A 400 -6.29 9.30 21.27
N GLY A 401 -5.32 9.35 20.37
CA GLY A 401 -4.59 10.59 20.08
C GLY A 401 -5.51 11.71 19.57
N TRP A 402 -6.46 11.37 18.69
CA TRP A 402 -7.45 12.33 18.19
C TRP A 402 -8.47 12.75 19.26
N ALA A 403 -8.95 11.80 20.07
CA ALA A 403 -9.88 12.08 21.18
C ALA A 403 -9.27 13.03 22.23
N ILE A 404 -8.00 12.85 22.58
CA ILE A 404 -7.26 13.73 23.50
C ILE A 404 -7.13 15.14 22.92
N GLY A 405 -6.85 15.28 21.62
CA GLY A 405 -6.79 16.57 20.93
C GLY A 405 -8.12 17.34 20.96
N LEU A 406 -9.24 16.64 20.73
CA LEU A 406 -10.58 17.23 20.87
C LEU A 406 -10.91 17.61 22.32
N ALA A 407 -10.59 16.73 23.28
CA ALA A 407 -10.78 17.02 24.71
C ALA A 407 -10.00 18.28 25.14
N ALA A 408 -8.75 18.45 24.69
CA ALA A 408 -7.95 19.63 24.96
C ALA A 408 -8.56 20.93 24.39
N LEU A 409 -9.21 20.87 23.22
CA LEU A 409 -9.94 22.01 22.65
C LEU A 409 -11.18 22.39 23.48
N VAL A 410 -11.95 21.39 23.95
CA VAL A 410 -13.13 21.59 24.81
C VAL A 410 -12.72 22.13 26.17
N VAL A 411 -11.76 21.50 26.85
CA VAL A 411 -11.21 21.94 28.14
C VAL A 411 -10.62 23.35 28.03
N GLY A 412 -9.83 23.63 26.99
CA GLY A 412 -9.28 24.97 26.77
C GLY A 412 -10.35 26.04 26.52
N ARG A 413 -11.51 25.69 25.94
CA ARG A 413 -12.67 26.59 25.78
C ARG A 413 -13.39 26.81 27.12
N PHE A 414 -13.56 25.76 27.92
CA PHE A 414 -14.17 25.84 29.25
C PHE A 414 -13.30 26.68 30.20
N TRP A 415 -12.00 26.41 30.27
CA TRP A 415 -11.03 27.11 31.13
C TRP A 415 -10.92 28.61 30.80
N ARG A 416 -11.03 28.99 29.52
CA ARG A 416 -11.11 30.42 29.11
C ARG A 416 -12.43 31.09 29.49
N ARG A 417 -13.54 30.34 29.58
CA ARG A 417 -14.85 30.86 30.03
C ARG A 417 -14.96 30.93 31.56
N TRP A 418 -14.17 30.12 32.28
CA TRP A 418 -14.14 30.04 33.74
C TRP A 418 -13.01 30.85 34.41
N ARG A 419 -12.22 31.63 33.66
CA ARG A 419 -11.21 32.53 34.25
C ARG A 419 -11.89 33.57 35.17
N PRO A 420 -11.64 33.58 36.49
CA PRO A 420 -12.14 34.64 37.36
C PRO A 420 -11.47 35.97 37.00
N ALA A 421 -12.21 37.07 37.05
CA ALA A 421 -11.71 38.41 36.68
C ALA A 421 -10.58 38.94 37.61
N SER A 422 -10.35 38.29 38.75
CA SER A 422 -9.39 38.69 39.78
C SER A 422 -7.92 38.65 39.33
N TRP A 423 -7.55 37.80 38.37
CA TRP A 423 -6.15 37.60 37.93
C TRP A 423 -5.65 38.60 36.87
N SER A 424 -6.09 39.86 36.97
CA SER A 424 -5.65 40.96 36.09
C SER A 424 -5.22 42.25 36.80
N ARG A 425 -5.35 42.34 38.14
CA ARG A 425 -5.12 43.59 38.89
C ARG A 425 -3.75 43.76 39.56
N SER A 426 -2.83 42.80 39.48
CA SER A 426 -1.53 42.87 40.19
C SER A 426 -0.38 43.55 39.43
N ARG A 427 -0.61 44.19 38.26
CA ARG A 427 0.41 44.96 37.51
C ARG A 427 0.07 46.43 37.25
N ARG A 428 -0.74 47.06 38.11
CA ARG A 428 -0.91 48.53 38.16
C ARG A 428 -1.09 49.04 39.59
N ARG A 429 -0.04 48.97 40.42
CA ARG A 429 0.09 49.73 41.69
C ARG A 429 1.55 49.73 42.18
N SER A 430 2.40 50.46 41.45
CA SER A 430 3.76 50.81 41.86
C SER A 430 4.19 52.11 41.17
N SER A 431 3.32 53.12 41.27
CA SER A 431 3.53 54.50 40.85
C SER A 431 2.61 55.37 41.71
N CYS A 432 3.08 56.56 42.11
CA CYS A 432 2.47 57.48 43.08
C CYS A 432 2.50 57.02 44.55
N PHE A 433 3.61 57.32 45.22
CA PHE A 433 3.57 58.05 46.49
C PHE A 433 4.81 58.94 46.61
N THR A 434 4.61 60.22 46.92
CA THR A 434 5.66 61.25 47.06
C THR A 434 5.30 62.19 48.21
N SER A 435 6.32 62.66 48.97
CA SER A 435 6.23 63.61 50.09
C SER A 435 5.60 63.02 51.38
N ALA A 436 6.17 63.12 52.58
CA ALA A 436 6.83 64.29 53.18
C ALA A 436 7.81 63.94 54.34
N GLY A 437 8.78 64.84 54.61
CA GLY A 437 9.60 64.90 55.84
C GLY A 437 10.73 63.86 55.98
N ASP A 438 11.86 64.12 56.65
CA ASP A 438 12.37 65.37 57.24
C ASP A 438 13.92 65.30 57.43
N ARG A 439 14.57 66.48 57.48
CA ARG A 439 15.93 66.82 57.96
C ARG A 439 17.03 65.75 58.06
N GLY A 440 18.13 65.93 57.31
CA GLY A 440 19.41 65.25 57.57
C GLY A 440 20.61 65.73 56.73
N ARG A 441 21.39 66.68 57.27
CA ARG A 441 22.77 67.05 56.85
C ARG A 441 23.64 65.77 56.60
N ARG A 442 24.66 65.69 55.73
CA ARG A 442 25.68 66.70 55.35
C ARG A 442 26.57 66.20 54.18
N SER A 443 26.97 67.13 53.31
CA SER A 443 28.30 67.30 52.67
C SER A 443 29.01 66.21 51.81
N ASN A 444 29.39 66.67 50.60
CA ASN A 444 30.70 66.54 49.94
C ASN A 444 31.24 65.19 49.41
N ARG A 445 30.99 65.03 48.10
CA ARG A 445 31.98 64.93 47.00
C ARG A 445 32.86 63.66 46.84
N PRO A 446 33.35 63.41 45.60
CA PRO A 446 33.74 62.08 45.14
C PRO A 446 35.25 61.91 44.96
N TRP A 447 35.74 60.67 44.87
CA TRP A 447 37.03 60.37 44.25
C TRP A 447 37.04 59.11 43.37
N HIS A 448 37.86 59.20 42.33
CA HIS A 448 38.07 58.23 41.26
C HIS A 448 39.19 57.21 41.57
N ARG A 449 39.26 56.15 40.72
CA ARG A 449 40.45 55.29 40.46
C ARG A 449 40.88 54.38 41.63
N SER A 450 41.63 53.29 41.42
CA SER A 450 41.77 52.38 40.27
C SER A 450 42.67 51.19 40.62
N ARG A 451 42.46 50.05 39.95
CA ARG A 451 43.48 49.04 39.55
C ARG A 451 44.25 48.21 40.61
N ARG A 452 44.46 46.94 40.23
CA ARG A 452 45.55 46.00 40.63
C ARG A 452 45.49 45.44 42.07
N SER A 453 46.10 44.29 42.39
CA SER A 453 46.40 43.03 41.67
C SER A 453 47.18 42.08 42.60
N ARG A 454 47.03 40.73 42.48
CA ARG A 454 47.84 39.70 43.19
C ARG A 454 47.65 39.69 44.72
N ALA A 455 47.99 38.66 45.51
CA ALA A 455 48.07 37.20 45.33
C ALA A 455 48.10 36.54 46.74
N ARG A 456 48.07 35.19 46.80
CA ARG A 456 48.60 34.24 47.82
C ARG A 456 49.28 34.86 49.09
N SER A 457 49.15 34.34 50.31
CA SER A 457 48.63 33.04 50.83
C SER A 457 48.72 33.01 52.37
N HIS A 458 47.91 32.21 53.08
CA HIS A 458 48.35 31.25 54.13
C HIS A 458 47.15 30.49 54.78
N GLU A 459 47.36 29.19 55.02
CA GLU A 459 46.58 28.23 55.84
C GLU A 459 46.97 28.34 57.34
N PRO A 460 46.42 27.57 58.32
CA PRO A 460 45.59 26.33 58.27
C PRO A 460 44.25 26.46 59.06
N SER A 461 43.40 25.45 59.36
CA SER A 461 43.60 24.00 59.58
C SER A 461 42.28 23.18 59.49
N CYS A 462 42.35 21.90 59.90
CA CYS A 462 41.25 20.93 60.13
C CYS A 462 40.64 20.19 58.93
N ARG A 463 41.07 18.91 58.82
CA ARG A 463 40.46 17.79 58.07
C ARG A 463 40.49 16.57 59.02
N PRO A 464 39.67 15.52 58.80
CA PRO A 464 40.16 14.40 57.96
C PRO A 464 39.10 13.74 57.03
N ARG A 465 39.60 12.84 56.17
CA ARG A 465 38.86 11.93 55.25
C ARG A 465 39.12 10.46 55.65
N TYR A 466 38.22 9.53 55.30
CA TYR A 466 38.43 8.13 54.81
C TYR A 466 37.09 7.60 54.25
N ARG A 467 36.91 6.81 53.16
CA ARG A 467 37.74 6.27 52.04
C ARG A 467 38.14 4.77 52.03
N GLY A 468 37.16 3.86 51.91
CA GLY A 468 37.32 2.46 51.46
C GLY A 468 37.53 1.43 52.60
N PRO A 469 37.63 0.10 52.32
CA PRO A 469 37.75 -0.57 51.01
C PRO A 469 36.86 -1.85 50.81
N LEU A 470 37.08 -2.56 49.69
CA LEU A 470 36.79 -4.01 49.44
C LEU A 470 37.93 -4.87 50.06
N PRO A 471 37.76 -6.18 50.39
CA PRO A 471 37.63 -7.30 49.41
C PRO A 471 36.75 -8.50 49.89
N GLY A 472 36.78 -9.61 49.14
CA GLY A 472 35.88 -10.78 49.33
C GLY A 472 36.48 -11.99 50.07
N GLY A 473 35.74 -13.10 50.06
CA GLY A 473 36.16 -14.40 50.61
C GLY A 473 35.03 -15.45 50.57
N CYS A 474 35.32 -16.64 50.03
CA CYS A 474 34.43 -17.81 50.05
C CYS A 474 34.52 -18.56 51.39
N ILE A 475 33.51 -19.35 51.74
CA ILE A 475 33.69 -20.68 52.37
C ILE A 475 32.41 -21.54 52.25
N ASP A 476 32.63 -22.85 52.18
CA ASP A 476 31.69 -23.95 51.96
C ASP A 476 30.96 -24.38 53.25
N ARG A 477 29.72 -24.89 53.10
CA ARG A 477 29.23 -26.00 53.95
C ARG A 477 28.10 -26.78 53.28
N ARG A 478 28.41 -28.02 52.90
CA ARG A 478 27.44 -29.10 52.65
C ARG A 478 26.75 -29.52 53.94
N GLU A 479 25.52 -29.98 53.83
CA GLU A 479 25.11 -31.24 54.48
C GLU A 479 24.03 -31.97 53.65
N ARG A 480 23.85 -33.28 53.90
CA ARG A 480 23.11 -34.24 53.05
C ARG A 480 21.86 -34.79 53.77
N ILE A 481 21.19 -35.73 53.09
CA ILE A 481 20.20 -36.72 53.57
C ILE A 481 18.75 -36.22 53.44
N GLY A 482 17.80 -36.95 52.85
CA GLY A 482 17.93 -38.21 52.10
C GLY A 482 16.62 -38.67 51.41
N CYS A 483 16.81 -39.44 50.33
CA CYS A 483 16.15 -40.70 49.93
C CYS A 483 14.63 -40.98 50.02
N ALA A 484 14.22 -41.84 49.05
CA ALA A 484 13.03 -42.71 48.99
C ALA A 484 11.68 -42.06 48.59
N ARG A 485 10.76 -42.76 47.89
CA ARG A 485 10.78 -43.98 47.04
C ARG A 485 9.45 -43.99 46.23
N GLY A 486 9.40 -44.56 45.02
CA GLY A 486 8.14 -44.77 44.29
C GLY A 486 8.28 -44.94 42.77
N ARG A 487 8.42 -46.18 42.30
CA ARG A 487 8.16 -46.63 40.91
C ARG A 487 6.84 -47.46 40.91
N PRO A 488 6.44 -48.13 39.81
CA PRO A 488 5.95 -47.61 38.53
C PRO A 488 4.61 -48.30 38.14
N ASP A 489 4.10 -48.06 36.92
CA ASP A 489 3.46 -49.07 36.04
C ASP A 489 3.51 -48.51 34.60
N LEU A 490 3.99 -49.12 33.51
CA LEU A 490 4.12 -50.49 32.97
C LEU A 490 2.86 -51.14 32.36
N LEU A 491 2.62 -50.84 31.08
CA LEU A 491 2.10 -51.76 30.02
C LEU A 491 2.69 -51.24 28.69
N GLN A 492 3.73 -51.83 28.07
CA GLN A 492 3.86 -53.12 27.35
C GLN A 492 3.06 -53.25 26.04
N GLY A 493 3.78 -53.65 24.97
CA GLY A 493 3.30 -53.85 23.59
C GLY A 493 4.24 -53.18 22.56
N ARG A 494 5.46 -53.66 22.29
CA ARG A 494 5.84 -54.78 21.39
C ARG A 494 5.29 -54.65 19.94
N PHE A 495 6.01 -54.99 18.86
CA PHE A 495 7.46 -55.07 18.54
C PHE A 495 7.57 -55.44 17.03
N ALA A 496 8.36 -54.72 16.23
CA ALA A 496 8.92 -55.07 14.89
C ALA A 496 9.31 -53.74 14.18
N ALA A 497 10.56 -53.45 13.80
CA ALA A 497 11.36 -54.09 12.74
C ALA A 497 10.68 -53.94 11.35
N GLU A 498 11.30 -53.39 10.30
CA GLU A 498 12.74 -53.12 10.08
C GLU A 498 12.96 -52.10 8.93
N ARG A 499 14.22 -51.67 8.73
CA ARG A 499 14.81 -51.09 7.49
C ARG A 499 14.26 -49.75 6.92
N THR A 500 14.96 -48.69 7.32
CA THR A 500 15.67 -47.75 6.41
C THR A 500 15.08 -47.47 5.02
N ASP A 501 14.66 -46.23 4.79
CA ASP A 501 15.07 -45.52 3.56
C ASP A 501 15.17 -44.00 3.76
N LEU A 502 16.28 -43.41 3.31
CA LEU A 502 16.64 -42.01 3.53
C LEU A 502 15.98 -41.10 2.49
N ARG A 503 14.79 -40.55 2.81
CA ARG A 503 14.18 -39.47 2.00
C ARG A 503 14.35 -38.11 2.63
N TRP A 504 15.25 -37.33 2.01
CA TRP A 504 15.46 -35.91 2.24
C TRP A 504 14.15 -35.13 2.26
N ARG A 505 13.80 -34.56 3.42
CA ARG A 505 12.79 -33.49 3.52
C ARG A 505 13.50 -32.14 3.38
N PRO A 506 13.17 -31.30 2.39
CA PRO A 506 13.62 -29.92 2.42
C PRO A 506 12.86 -29.18 3.52
N MET A 507 13.55 -28.82 4.60
CA MET A 507 13.05 -27.84 5.57
C MET A 507 12.98 -26.48 4.89
N GLY A 508 11.83 -26.14 4.32
CA GLY A 508 11.53 -24.79 3.89
C GLY A 508 11.45 -23.87 5.10
N VAL A 509 12.53 -23.15 5.39
CA VAL A 509 12.55 -22.10 6.41
C VAL A 509 11.60 -20.98 5.96
N VAL A 510 10.41 -20.95 6.56
CA VAL A 510 9.45 -19.85 6.40
C VAL A 510 10.00 -18.63 7.14
N LEU A 511 10.81 -17.83 6.45
CA LEU A 511 11.22 -16.51 6.90
C LEU A 511 10.01 -15.56 6.82
N GLU A 512 9.25 -15.52 7.91
CA GLU A 512 8.12 -14.63 8.13
C GLU A 512 8.65 -13.17 8.26
N LEU A 513 8.88 -12.53 7.11
CA LEU A 513 9.31 -11.13 7.03
C LEU A 513 8.18 -10.20 7.50
N ARG A 514 8.11 -9.97 8.81
CA ARG A 514 7.40 -8.83 9.40
C ARG A 514 8.03 -7.53 8.89
N ALA A 515 7.40 -6.93 7.88
CA ALA A 515 7.66 -5.54 7.55
C ALA A 515 7.29 -4.66 8.76
N PRO A 516 8.19 -3.77 9.23
CA PRO A 516 7.85 -2.84 10.31
C PRO A 516 6.78 -1.86 9.83
N SER A 517 5.73 -1.69 10.64
CA SER A 517 4.68 -0.72 10.39
C SER A 517 5.22 0.70 10.56
N VAL A 518 5.55 1.36 9.46
CA VAL A 518 5.77 2.82 9.45
C VAL A 518 4.40 3.49 9.42
N TYR A 519 4.05 4.11 10.54
CA TYR A 519 2.96 5.08 10.70
C TYR A 519 3.54 6.50 10.73
#